data_AF-A0A3B8WKS1-F1
#
_entry.id   AF-A0A3B8WKS1-F1
#
_cell.length_a   1.000
_cell.length_b   1.000
_cell.length_c   1.000
_cell.angle_alpha   90.00
_cell.angle_beta   90.00
_cell.angle_gamma   90.00
#
_symmetry.space_group_name_H-M   'P 1'
#
loop_
_entity.id
_entity.type
_entity.pdbx_description
1 polymer ?
#
loop_
_entity_poly.entity_id
_entity_poly.type
_entity_poly.pdbx_seq_one_letter_code
_entity_poly.pdbx_strand_id
1 'polypeptide(L)'
;LSRFRSGSQTSKAITAIEEGKADIVIGTHKLLQGDINFKNLGLVIIDEEHRFGVQQKEKLKSLRAEVDMLTLTATPIPRTLNMAMGHLRDLSIIATPPARRLSVKTFVRQRDDAMVKEAILREILRGGQVYFLHN
;
A
#
# COMPACT_ATOMS: atom_id res chain seq x y z
N LEU A 1 -5.46 -8.91 -9.26
CA LEU A 1 -5.32 -10.24 -8.60
C LEU A 1 -5.40 -10.10 -7.07
N SER A 2 -6.48 -10.58 -6.45
CA SER A 2 -6.71 -10.47 -4.99
C SER A 2 -7.45 -11.70 -4.44
N ARG A 3 -7.50 -11.84 -3.10
CA ARG A 3 -8.17 -12.97 -2.43
C ARG A 3 -9.68 -13.07 -2.68
N PHE A 4 -10.30 -12.02 -3.24
CA PHE A 4 -11.75 -11.95 -3.46
C PHE A 4 -12.17 -12.39 -4.87
N ARG A 5 -11.23 -12.83 -5.72
CA ARG A 5 -11.51 -13.32 -7.07
C ARG A 5 -11.65 -14.85 -7.07
N SER A 6 -12.54 -15.37 -7.91
CA SER A 6 -12.66 -16.82 -8.10
C SER A 6 -11.45 -17.40 -8.83
N GLY A 7 -11.27 -18.71 -8.75
CA GLY A 7 -10.18 -19.42 -9.46
C GLY A 7 -10.21 -19.15 -10.96
N SER A 8 -11.39 -19.26 -11.60
CA SER A 8 -11.55 -18.99 -13.04
C SER A 8 -11.17 -17.55 -13.43
N GLN A 9 -11.57 -16.56 -12.63
CA GLN A 9 -11.19 -15.16 -12.88
C GLN A 9 -9.68 -14.94 -12.73
N THR A 10 -9.07 -15.64 -11.78
CA THR A 10 -7.63 -15.58 -11.52
C THR A 10 -6.85 -16.18 -12.69
N SER A 11 -7.22 -17.37 -13.15
CA SER A 11 -6.56 -18.02 -14.30
C SER A 11 -6.67 -17.18 -15.57
N LYS A 12 -7.87 -16.66 -15.88
CA LYS A 12 -8.05 -15.76 -17.04
C LYS A 12 -7.16 -14.51 -16.96
N ALA A 13 -7.05 -13.92 -15.78
CA ALA A 13 -6.17 -12.77 -15.57
C ALA A 13 -4.69 -13.15 -15.77
N ILE A 14 -4.24 -14.29 -15.26
CA ILE A 14 -2.85 -14.76 -15.45
C ILE A 14 -2.56 -14.97 -16.93
N THR A 15 -3.43 -15.65 -17.68
CA THR A 15 -3.26 -15.84 -19.12
C THR A 15 -3.18 -14.50 -19.86
N ALA A 16 -4.03 -13.54 -19.53
CA ALA A 16 -3.98 -12.21 -20.15
C ALA A 16 -2.68 -11.45 -19.83
N ILE A 17 -2.09 -11.66 -18.65
CA ILE A 17 -0.79 -11.09 -18.26
C ILE A 17 0.34 -11.72 -19.08
N GLU A 18 0.36 -13.05 -19.18
CA GLU A 18 1.38 -13.81 -19.90
C GLU A 18 1.34 -13.57 -21.41
N GLU A 19 0.14 -13.40 -21.98
CA GLU A 19 -0.03 -13.04 -23.40
C GLU A 19 0.27 -11.56 -23.69
N GLY A 20 0.40 -10.73 -22.65
CA GLY A 20 0.59 -9.29 -22.73
C GLY A 20 -0.64 -8.53 -23.22
N LYS A 21 -1.84 -9.04 -22.96
CA LYS A 21 -3.13 -8.38 -23.23
C LYS A 21 -3.56 -7.44 -22.11
N ALA A 22 -2.90 -7.51 -20.95
CA ALA A 22 -3.18 -6.66 -19.80
C ALA A 22 -2.07 -5.62 -19.62
N ASP A 23 -2.40 -4.34 -19.87
CA ASP A 23 -1.44 -3.23 -19.74
C ASP A 23 -1.17 -2.85 -18.28
N ILE A 24 -2.21 -2.89 -17.44
CA ILE A 24 -2.13 -2.52 -16.01
C ILE A 24 -2.66 -3.65 -15.15
N VAL A 25 -1.82 -4.12 -14.23
CA VAL A 25 -2.14 -5.22 -13.33
C VAL A 25 -2.04 -4.72 -11.90
N ILE A 26 -3.17 -4.69 -11.20
CA ILE A 26 -3.22 -4.35 -9.76
C ILE A 26 -3.44 -5.64 -8.98
N GLY A 27 -2.58 -5.90 -8.01
CA GLY A 27 -2.69 -7.08 -7.16
C GLY A 27 -1.96 -6.95 -5.84
N THR A 28 -2.17 -7.95 -5.00
CA THR A 28 -1.44 -8.08 -3.73
C THR A 28 -0.13 -8.83 -3.95
N HIS A 29 0.57 -9.16 -2.86
CA HIS A 29 1.72 -10.05 -2.85
C HIS A 29 1.53 -11.39 -3.60
N LYS A 30 0.30 -11.80 -3.94
CA LYS A 30 0.05 -12.94 -4.84
C LYS A 30 0.75 -12.79 -6.19
N LEU A 31 0.94 -11.55 -6.67
CA LEU A 31 1.70 -11.28 -7.89
C LEU A 31 3.17 -11.71 -7.77
N LEU A 32 3.72 -11.68 -6.56
CA LEU A 32 5.11 -12.03 -6.28
C LEU A 32 5.26 -13.51 -5.89
N GLN A 33 4.24 -14.10 -5.27
CA GLN A 33 4.28 -15.50 -4.84
C GLN A 33 4.01 -16.50 -5.97
N GLY A 34 3.26 -16.11 -7.00
CA GLY A 34 3.03 -16.97 -8.16
C GLY A 34 4.20 -16.95 -9.16
N ASP A 35 4.30 -18.02 -9.94
CA ASP A 35 5.12 -18.06 -11.17
C ASP A 35 4.38 -17.33 -12.29
N ILE A 36 4.13 -16.03 -12.09
CA ILE A 36 3.51 -15.18 -13.11
C ILE A 36 4.61 -14.61 -13.98
N ASN A 37 4.60 -14.99 -15.25
CA ASN A 37 5.53 -14.46 -16.24
C ASN A 37 4.90 -13.25 -16.93
N PHE A 38 5.47 -12.08 -16.68
CA PHE A 38 5.06 -10.88 -17.39
C PHE A 38 5.73 -10.84 -18.76
N LYS A 39 4.95 -10.66 -19.83
CA LYS A 39 5.50 -10.62 -21.20
C LYS A 39 6.48 -9.47 -21.44
N ASN A 40 6.15 -8.28 -20.93
CA ASN A 40 6.96 -7.08 -21.08
C ASN A 40 6.72 -6.12 -19.91
N LEU A 41 7.33 -6.40 -18.76
CA LEU A 41 7.18 -5.58 -17.56
C LEU A 41 8.16 -4.41 -17.59
N GLY A 42 7.65 -3.19 -17.82
CA GLY A 42 8.48 -1.98 -17.85
C GLY A 42 8.49 -1.18 -16.54
N LEU A 43 7.44 -1.27 -15.72
CA LEU A 43 7.30 -0.49 -14.49
C LEU A 43 6.62 -1.30 -13.39
N VAL A 44 7.17 -1.22 -12.18
CA VAL A 44 6.56 -1.75 -10.96
C VAL A 44 6.28 -0.62 -9.98
N ILE A 45 5.02 -0.49 -9.58
CA ILE A 45 4.60 0.44 -8.53
C ILE A 45 4.31 -0.34 -7.25
N ILE A 46 5.03 -0.03 -6.17
CA ILE A 46 4.86 -0.64 -4.86
C ILE A 46 4.26 0.39 -3.93
N ASP A 47 3.11 0.08 -3.34
CA ASP A 47 2.51 0.88 -2.28
C ASP A 47 2.73 0.23 -0.92
N GLU A 48 3.11 1.04 0.07
CA GLU A 48 3.43 0.64 1.44
C GLU A 48 4.37 -0.57 1.55
N GLU A 49 5.57 -0.44 0.95
CA GLU A 49 6.62 -1.48 0.93
C GLU A 49 6.91 -2.11 2.30
N HIS A 50 6.73 -1.36 3.39
CA HIS A 50 6.94 -1.82 4.76
C HIS A 50 6.04 -3.02 5.14
N ARG A 51 4.90 -3.22 4.46
CA ARG A 51 3.98 -4.33 4.68
C ARG A 51 4.42 -5.65 4.03
N PHE A 52 5.45 -5.62 3.17
CA PHE A 52 5.97 -6.82 2.49
C PHE A 52 6.99 -7.57 3.35
N GLY A 53 6.91 -8.90 3.32
CA GLY A 53 7.85 -9.80 3.99
C GLY A 53 9.21 -9.86 3.30
N VAL A 54 10.20 -10.44 3.97
CA VAL A 54 11.60 -10.49 3.48
C VAL A 54 11.71 -11.17 2.11
N GLN A 55 11.12 -12.35 1.93
CA GLN A 55 11.17 -13.07 0.64
C GLN A 55 10.58 -12.27 -0.52
N GLN A 56 9.47 -11.55 -0.27
CA GLN A 56 8.83 -10.72 -1.29
C GLN A 56 9.73 -9.54 -1.67
N LYS A 57 10.42 -8.95 -0.69
CA LYS A 57 11.39 -7.88 -0.93
C LYS A 57 12.58 -8.35 -1.74
N GLU A 58 13.09 -9.56 -1.50
CA GLU A 58 14.17 -10.12 -2.34
C GLU A 58 13.73 -10.32 -3.79
N LYS A 59 12.51 -10.81 -4.03
CA LYS A 59 11.97 -10.94 -5.40
C LYS A 59 11.74 -9.59 -6.08
N LEU A 60 11.36 -8.56 -5.33
CA LEU A 60 11.29 -7.19 -5.85
C LEU A 60 12.68 -6.61 -6.17
N LYS A 61 13.69 -6.92 -5.35
CA LYS A 61 15.08 -6.52 -5.63
C LYS A 61 15.63 -7.16 -6.89
N SER A 62 15.32 -8.43 -7.16
CA SER A 62 15.76 -9.08 -8.40
C SER A 62 15.12 -8.42 -9.63
N LEU A 63 13.85 -8.02 -9.56
CA LEU A 63 13.17 -7.30 -10.64
C LEU A 63 13.75 -5.90 -10.89
N ARG A 64 14.27 -5.23 -9.86
CA ARG A 64 14.85 -3.88 -9.96
C ARG A 64 16.03 -3.78 -10.95
N ALA A 65 16.74 -4.89 -11.21
CA ALA A 65 17.86 -4.87 -12.14
C ALA A 65 17.42 -4.67 -13.60
N GLU A 66 16.17 -5.02 -13.92
CA GLU A 66 15.65 -5.07 -15.27
C GLU A 66 14.46 -4.13 -15.50
N VAL A 67 13.86 -3.61 -14.42
CA VAL A 67 12.57 -2.90 -14.46
C VAL A 67 12.60 -1.64 -13.59
N ASP A 68 11.98 -0.56 -14.09
CA ASP A 68 11.80 0.67 -13.32
C ASP A 68 10.89 0.43 -12.10
N MET A 69 11.29 0.97 -10.94
CA MET A 69 10.51 0.82 -9.71
C MET A 69 10.15 2.17 -9.08
N LEU A 70 8.84 2.36 -8.86
CA LEU A 70 8.29 3.47 -8.08
C LEU A 70 7.75 2.93 -6.76
N THR A 71 8.29 3.42 -5.64
CA THR A 71 7.79 3.06 -4.30
C THR A 71 7.08 4.25 -3.67
N LEU A 72 5.84 4.01 -3.23
CA LEU A 72 4.99 4.97 -2.54
C LEU A 72 4.82 4.53 -1.09
N THR A 73 4.86 5.48 -0.17
CA THR A 73 4.58 5.22 1.25
C THR A 73 4.13 6.49 1.95
N ALA A 74 3.15 6.37 2.85
CA ALA A 74 2.78 7.46 3.73
C ALA A 74 3.83 7.69 4.84
N THR A 75 4.64 6.69 5.16
CA THR A 75 5.64 6.73 6.24
C THR A 75 6.97 6.11 5.78
N PRO A 76 7.99 6.91 5.43
CA PRO A 76 9.25 6.36 5.00
C PRO A 76 9.90 5.58 6.15
N ILE A 77 10.33 4.35 5.86
CA ILE A 77 11.09 3.53 6.82
C ILE A 77 12.37 4.30 7.17
N PRO A 78 12.75 4.44 8.46
CA PRO A 78 13.91 5.25 8.87
C PRO A 78 15.20 4.94 8.10
N ARG A 79 15.45 3.65 7.80
CA ARG A 79 16.59 3.22 6.99
C ARG A 79 16.50 3.69 5.54
N THR A 80 15.32 3.61 4.92
CA THR A 80 15.09 4.07 3.55
C THR A 80 15.24 5.59 3.45
N LEU A 81 14.73 6.33 4.44
CA LEU A 81 14.92 7.77 4.55
C LEU A 81 16.42 8.12 4.66
N ASN A 82 17.17 7.39 5.49
CA ASN A 82 18.61 7.61 5.64
C ASN A 82 19.40 7.33 4.34
N MET A 83 19.02 6.28 3.60
CA MET A 83 19.63 5.97 2.30
C MET A 83 19.35 7.06 1.25
N ALA A 84 18.14 7.62 1.26
CA ALA A 84 17.81 8.75 0.39
C ALA A 84 18.61 10.01 0.73
N MET A 85 18.78 10.30 2.02
CA MET A 85 19.62 11.41 2.48
C MET A 85 21.11 11.22 2.12
N GLY A 86 21.57 9.97 2.02
CA GLY A 86 22.92 9.63 1.55
C GLY A 86 23.08 9.59 0.03
N HIS A 87 22.11 10.08 -0.75
CA HIS A 87 22.08 10.05 -2.22
C HIS A 87 22.18 8.65 -2.85
N LEU A 88 21.91 7.58 -2.10
CA LEU A 88 21.89 6.20 -2.61
C LEU A 88 20.54 5.83 -3.25
N ARG A 89 19.52 6.68 -3.08
CA ARG A 89 18.17 6.49 -3.63
C ARG A 89 17.49 7.84 -3.82
N ASP A 90 16.91 8.07 -5.00
CA ASP A 90 16.10 9.26 -5.24
C ASP A 90 14.82 9.21 -4.39
N LEU A 91 14.46 10.36 -3.81
CA LEU A 91 13.30 10.51 -2.94
C LEU A 91 12.59 11.82 -3.26
N SER A 92 11.32 11.73 -3.60
CA SER A 92 10.44 12.88 -3.77
C SER A 92 9.45 12.93 -2.60
N ILE A 93 9.36 14.09 -1.94
CA ILE A 93 8.47 14.30 -0.80
C ILE A 93 7.30 15.19 -1.23
N ILE A 94 6.09 14.68 -1.09
CA ILE A 94 4.86 15.45 -1.30
C ILE A 94 4.35 15.89 0.08
N ALA A 95 4.78 17.07 0.52
CA ALA A 95 4.42 17.61 1.84
C ALA A 95 3.10 18.39 1.85
N THR A 96 2.69 18.95 0.71
CA THR A 96 1.50 19.81 0.62
C THR A 96 0.22 18.98 0.70
N PRO A 97 -0.62 19.16 1.73
CA PRO A 97 -1.90 18.47 1.80
C PRO A 97 -2.87 19.00 0.73
N PRO A 98 -3.86 18.19 0.31
CA PRO A 98 -4.93 18.66 -0.56
C PRO A 98 -5.69 19.85 0.04
N ALA A 99 -6.18 20.73 -0.83
CA ALA A 99 -7.01 21.87 -0.42
C ALA A 99 -8.22 21.39 0.42
N ARG A 100 -8.56 22.16 1.46
CA ARG A 100 -9.65 21.87 2.42
C ARG A 100 -9.40 20.67 3.37
N ARG A 101 -8.17 20.15 3.46
CA ARG A 101 -7.83 19.20 4.53
C ARG A 101 -7.83 19.92 5.88
N LEU A 102 -8.76 19.53 6.76
CA LEU A 102 -8.77 19.96 8.16
C LEU A 102 -7.82 19.07 8.97
N SER A 103 -7.04 19.67 9.86
CA SER A 103 -6.18 18.93 10.79
C SER A 103 -7.02 18.06 11.72
N VAL A 104 -6.57 16.82 11.92
CA VAL A 104 -7.18 15.90 12.89
C VAL A 104 -6.84 16.38 14.30
N LYS A 105 -7.84 16.53 15.17
CA LYS A 105 -7.62 16.84 16.60
C LYS A 105 -7.37 15.54 17.36
N THR A 106 -6.21 15.43 17.99
CA THR A 106 -5.80 14.23 18.74
C THR A 106 -5.86 14.49 20.24
N PHE A 107 -6.43 13.55 21.00
CA PHE A 107 -6.53 13.61 22.45
C PHE A 107 -5.94 12.34 23.07
N VAL A 108 -5.11 12.50 24.11
CA VAL A 108 -4.56 11.39 24.91
C VAL A 108 -5.24 11.43 26.28
N ARG A 109 -5.91 10.34 26.65
CA ARG A 109 -6.73 10.22 27.86
C ARG A 109 -6.66 8.79 28.41
N GLN A 110 -6.90 8.62 29.71
CA GLN A 110 -7.22 7.32 30.26
C GLN A 110 -8.57 6.84 29.71
N ARG A 111 -8.76 5.52 29.64
CA ARG A 111 -10.01 4.95 29.13
C ARG A 111 -11.17 5.33 30.06
N ASP A 112 -12.16 5.97 29.48
CA ASP A 112 -13.45 6.28 30.09
C ASP A 112 -14.55 5.91 29.10
N ASP A 113 -15.39 4.95 29.47
CA ASP A 113 -16.43 4.42 28.59
C ASP A 113 -17.51 5.49 28.29
N ALA A 114 -17.73 6.46 29.18
CA ALA A 114 -18.65 7.57 28.93
C ALA A 114 -18.13 8.48 27.82
N MET A 115 -16.84 8.83 27.86
CA MET A 115 -16.18 9.61 26.80
C MET A 115 -16.15 8.86 25.46
N VAL A 116 -15.85 7.55 25.48
CA VAL A 116 -15.85 6.72 24.27
C VAL A 116 -17.24 6.73 23.63
N LYS A 117 -18.29 6.54 24.43
CA LYS A 117 -19.68 6.60 23.96
C LYS A 117 -20.02 7.97 23.37
N GLU A 118 -19.65 9.06 24.03
CA GLU A 118 -19.87 10.41 23.52
C GLU A 118 -19.17 10.63 22.18
N ALA A 119 -17.90 10.23 22.06
CA ALA A 119 -17.12 10.37 20.83
C ALA A 119 -17.74 9.58 19.67
N ILE A 120 -18.19 8.35 19.93
CA ILE A 120 -18.87 7.51 18.93
C ILE A 120 -20.20 8.14 18.51
N LEU A 121 -21.04 8.55 19.47
CA LEU A 121 -22.34 9.15 19.18
C LEU A 121 -22.21 10.45 18.40
N ARG A 122 -21.23 11.30 18.74
CA ARG A 122 -20.97 12.55 18.01
C ARG A 122 -20.68 12.29 16.53
N GLU A 123 -19.94 11.23 16.22
CA GLU A 123 -19.62 10.85 14.84
C GLU A 123 -20.84 10.27 14.10
N ILE A 124 -21.59 9.39 14.76
CA ILE A 124 -22.78 8.75 14.17
C ILE A 124 -23.88 9.78 13.92
N LEU A 125 -24.09 10.73 14.84
CA LEU A 125 -25.13 11.77 14.70
C LEU A 125 -24.90 12.70 13.50
N ARG A 126 -23.66 12.85 13.04
CA ARG A 126 -23.34 13.58 11.80
C ARG A 126 -23.29 12.70 10.55
N GLY A 127 -23.70 11.44 10.66
CA GLY A 127 -23.67 10.45 9.57
C GLY A 127 -22.27 9.92 9.25
N GLY A 128 -21.30 10.09 10.15
CA GLY A 128 -19.93 9.61 9.99
C GLY A 128 -19.76 8.14 10.38
N GLN A 129 -18.55 7.63 10.16
CA GLN A 129 -18.14 6.27 10.52
C GLN A 129 -17.03 6.33 11.55
N VAL A 130 -17.00 5.35 12.47
CA VAL A 130 -16.00 5.27 13.54
C VAL A 130 -15.15 4.02 13.35
N TYR A 131 -13.83 4.20 13.41
CA TYR A 131 -12.89 3.10 13.61
C TYR A 131 -12.61 2.95 15.10
N PHE A 132 -13.01 1.81 15.68
CA PHE A 132 -12.67 1.43 17.05
C PHE A 132 -11.62 0.32 17.02
N LEU A 133 -10.42 0.59 17.54
CA LEU A 133 -9.34 -0.39 17.59
C LEU A 133 -9.40 -1.16 18.91
N HIS A 134 -9.48 -2.49 18.82
CA HIS A 134 -9.40 -3.40 19.95
C HIS A 134 -8.38 -4.48 19.60
N ASN A 135 -7.32 -4.57 20.41
CA ASN A 135 -6.28 -5.60 20.31
C ASN A 135 -6.39 -6.54 21.50
#